data_AF-A0A2N0ALL8-F1
#
_entry.id   AF-A0A2N0ALL8-F1
#
_cell.length_a   1.000
_cell.length_b   1.000
_cell.length_c   1.000
_cell.angle_alpha   90.00
_cell.angle_beta   90.00
_cell.angle_gamma   90.00
#
_symmetry.space_group_name_H-M   'P 1'
#
loop_
_entity.id
_entity.type
_entity.pdbx_description
1 polymer ?
#
loop_
_entity_poly.entity_id
_entity_poly.type
_entity_poly.pdbx_seq_one_letter_code
_entity_poly.pdbx_strand_id
1 'polypeptide(L)'
;MRLIESIAPFYILLLLLEVIYTRYKKLDYYFYEDSLADLSLGVLSRIFDGVILLGLVFVYNELYQISWGIESLSKIFLSTSSPLHWILLFVLLDFLFYWAHRYSHEIKVLWASHVVHHSSEEFNLSVALRQSFVRNIGIGLFYLPLALLGFPVESYLVIDALNRTYQFWVHTRTIKKLPNWFEYIFVTPSHHRVHHAMNPEYIDRNYGGVFILWDRIFGTFCEEKQEPRYGLVSQLNTYDPVTAELHVFRDLFSDLWTTKYKWQGIRSFFSYPSVRPDDLQAILDRGVRDPKIWLNHNKWDIDRKSRIPQYRHKAGTNVYRIYLLFSFIVPTVFTLYFLKRMHMYSLGEIVSVFFLLVFSFISMGKLLEGERNWYRFEIPKYISWLVLMIYFFLS
;
A
#
# COMPACT_ATOMS: atom_id res chain seq x y z
N MET A 1 -16.31 13.94 -1.94
CA MET A 1 -15.24 14.15 -2.96
C MET A 1 -14.31 15.32 -2.65
N ARG A 2 -14.81 16.52 -2.26
CA ARG A 2 -13.94 17.71 -2.04
C ARG A 2 -12.81 17.54 -1.02
N LEU A 3 -13.00 16.76 0.05
CA LEU A 3 -11.98 16.57 1.10
C LEU A 3 -10.74 15.82 0.59
N ILE A 4 -10.93 14.69 -0.10
CA ILE A 4 -9.81 13.87 -0.62
C ILE A 4 -9.00 14.65 -1.67
N GLU A 5 -9.69 15.36 -2.57
CA GLU A 5 -9.04 16.21 -3.57
C GLU A 5 -8.25 17.36 -2.94
N SER A 6 -8.70 17.88 -1.79
CA SER A 6 -8.01 18.95 -1.07
C SER A 6 -6.75 18.51 -0.32
N ILE A 7 -6.62 17.21 0.01
CA ILE A 7 -5.49 16.69 0.78
C ILE A 7 -4.29 16.33 -0.13
N ALA A 8 -4.54 15.91 -1.36
CA ALA A 8 -3.47 15.48 -2.28
C ALA A 8 -2.36 16.54 -2.50
N PRO A 9 -2.66 17.86 -2.68
CA PRO A 9 -1.63 18.89 -2.75
C PRO A 9 -0.77 18.98 -1.49
N PHE A 10 -1.33 18.71 -0.32
CA PHE A 10 -0.60 18.72 0.95
C PHE A 10 0.39 17.54 1.04
N TYR A 11 0.02 16.35 0.57
CA TYR A 11 0.96 15.22 0.48
C TYR A 11 2.14 15.53 -0.44
N ILE A 12 1.88 16.11 -1.61
CA ILE A 12 2.93 16.52 -2.55
C ILE A 12 3.82 17.59 -1.92
N LEU A 13 3.24 18.59 -1.25
CA LEU A 13 4.01 19.63 -0.56
C LEU A 13 4.92 19.03 0.52
N LEU A 14 4.39 18.16 1.39
CA LEU A 14 5.18 17.51 2.43
C LEU A 14 6.31 16.65 1.87
N LEU A 15 6.04 15.89 0.81
CA LEU A 15 7.06 15.10 0.10
C LEU A 15 8.15 16.01 -0.46
N LEU A 16 7.79 17.10 -1.13
CA LEU A 16 8.77 18.07 -1.67
C LEU A 16 9.59 18.72 -0.55
N LEU A 17 8.96 19.06 0.58
CA LEU A 17 9.66 19.61 1.74
C LEU A 17 10.64 18.59 2.34
N GLU A 18 10.27 17.31 2.44
CA GLU A 18 11.15 16.24 2.92
C GLU A 18 12.33 16.02 1.95
N VAL A 19 12.07 16.04 0.63
CA VAL A 19 13.13 15.98 -0.39
C VAL A 19 14.08 17.16 -0.23
N ILE A 20 13.58 18.40 -0.15
CA ILE A 20 14.42 19.60 0.02
C ILE A 20 15.25 19.49 1.31
N TYR A 21 14.63 19.10 2.42
CA TYR A 21 15.28 18.94 3.71
C TYR A 21 16.39 17.87 3.67
N THR A 22 16.11 16.70 3.10
CA THR A 22 17.10 15.61 2.99
C THR A 22 18.26 16.01 2.09
N ARG A 23 18.04 16.75 1.00
CA ARG A 23 19.12 17.29 0.15
C ARG A 23 19.95 18.34 0.89
N TYR A 24 19.31 19.27 1.59
CA TYR A 24 20.00 20.28 2.40
C TYR A 24 20.87 19.65 3.50
N LYS A 25 20.34 18.63 4.18
CA LYS A 25 21.06 17.88 5.23
C LYS A 25 21.98 16.77 4.70
N LYS A 26 22.06 16.57 3.38
CA LYS A 26 22.83 15.50 2.73
C LYS A 26 22.49 14.10 3.28
N LEU A 27 21.21 13.88 3.58
CA LEU A 27 20.66 12.60 4.04
C LEU A 27 20.28 11.74 2.83
N ASP A 28 20.66 10.48 2.87
CA ASP A 28 20.46 9.52 1.79
C ASP A 28 19.20 8.66 2.02
N TYR A 29 18.05 9.32 2.08
CA TYR A 29 16.74 8.69 2.36
C TYR A 29 15.88 8.46 1.13
N TYR A 30 16.31 9.01 -0.02
CA TYR A 30 15.56 9.00 -1.27
C TYR A 30 16.44 8.46 -2.39
N PHE A 31 16.04 7.34 -2.96
CA PHE A 31 16.56 6.86 -4.23
C PHE A 31 15.57 7.18 -5.35
N TYR A 32 16.02 7.92 -6.37
CA TYR A 32 15.14 8.50 -7.40
C TYR A 32 14.28 7.45 -8.10
N GLU A 33 14.89 6.34 -8.51
CA GLU A 33 14.21 5.29 -9.26
C GLU A 33 13.14 4.59 -8.42
N ASP A 34 13.43 4.34 -7.15
CA ASP A 34 12.49 3.73 -6.22
C ASP A 34 11.33 4.68 -5.90
N SER A 35 11.60 5.96 -5.67
CA SER A 35 10.55 6.97 -5.46
C SER A 35 9.64 7.13 -6.68
N LEU A 36 10.16 6.99 -7.90
CA LEU A 36 9.33 7.03 -9.10
C LEU A 36 8.46 5.77 -9.22
N ALA A 37 8.99 4.61 -8.83
CA ALA A 37 8.24 3.36 -8.75
C ALA A 37 7.11 3.44 -7.70
N ASP A 38 7.38 4.02 -6.53
CA ASP A 38 6.38 4.28 -5.48
C ASP A 38 5.21 5.12 -6.00
N LEU A 39 5.53 6.22 -6.69
CA LEU A 39 4.53 7.12 -7.25
C LEU A 39 3.72 6.43 -8.36
N SER A 40 4.35 5.62 -9.21
CA SER A 40 3.65 4.85 -10.24
C SER A 40 2.69 3.81 -9.68
N LEU A 41 3.11 3.05 -8.65
CA LEU A 41 2.23 2.14 -7.92
C LEU A 41 1.09 2.91 -7.24
N GLY A 42 1.35 4.09 -6.70
CA GLY A 42 0.33 4.99 -6.15
C GLY A 42 -0.71 5.43 -7.18
N VAL A 43 -0.29 5.82 -8.39
CA VAL A 43 -1.21 6.22 -9.46
C VAL A 43 -2.03 5.01 -9.94
N LEU A 44 -1.40 3.85 -10.16
CA LEU A 44 -2.10 2.62 -10.56
C LEU A 44 -3.13 2.22 -9.51
N SER A 45 -2.73 2.14 -8.25
CA SER A 45 -3.62 1.73 -7.17
C SER A 45 -4.85 2.61 -7.07
N ARG A 46 -4.73 3.95 -7.16
CA ARG A 46 -5.89 4.86 -7.10
C ARG A 46 -6.94 4.60 -8.18
N ILE A 47 -6.52 4.15 -9.35
CA ILE A 47 -7.41 3.90 -10.47
C ILE A 47 -8.24 2.64 -10.25
N PHE A 48 -7.58 1.54 -9.88
CA PHE A 48 -8.26 0.28 -9.58
C PHE A 48 -9.04 0.37 -8.27
N ASP A 49 -8.50 1.06 -7.27
CA ASP A 49 -9.15 1.34 -5.99
C ASP A 49 -10.48 2.05 -6.20
N GLY A 50 -10.61 2.94 -7.18
CA GLY A 50 -11.87 3.63 -7.46
C GLY A 50 -13.01 2.66 -7.75
N VAL A 51 -12.77 1.65 -8.59
CA VAL A 51 -13.77 0.63 -8.94
C VAL A 51 -14.09 -0.28 -7.75
N ILE A 52 -13.05 -0.74 -7.04
CA ILE A 52 -13.21 -1.59 -5.86
C ILE A 52 -13.97 -0.85 -4.75
N LEU A 53 -13.62 0.41 -4.51
CA LEU A 53 -14.25 1.26 -3.50
C LEU A 53 -15.73 1.50 -3.82
N LEU A 54 -16.10 1.70 -5.09
CA LEU A 54 -17.50 1.83 -5.48
C LEU A 54 -18.31 0.57 -5.14
N GLY A 55 -17.77 -0.62 -5.43
CA GLY A 55 -18.40 -1.88 -5.05
C GLY A 55 -18.52 -2.04 -3.52
N LEU A 56 -17.47 -1.70 -2.77
CA LEU A 56 -17.49 -1.73 -1.31
C LEU A 56 -18.48 -0.73 -0.70
N VAL A 57 -18.55 0.48 -1.25
CA VAL A 57 -19.50 1.52 -0.84
C VAL A 57 -20.94 1.09 -1.11
N PHE A 58 -21.19 0.44 -2.25
CA PHE A 58 -22.48 -0.16 -2.55
C PHE A 58 -22.87 -1.21 -1.49
N VAL A 59 -22.00 -2.20 -1.25
CA VAL A 59 -22.24 -3.23 -0.22
C VAL A 59 -22.42 -2.62 1.16
N TYR A 60 -21.59 -1.63 1.52
CA TYR A 60 -21.70 -0.91 2.78
C TYR A 60 -23.07 -0.23 2.92
N ASN A 61 -23.56 0.43 1.88
CA ASN A 61 -24.87 1.07 1.89
C ASN A 61 -26.00 0.06 2.06
N GLU A 62 -25.95 -1.07 1.36
CA GLU A 62 -26.96 -2.14 1.52
C GLU A 62 -26.96 -2.70 2.96
N LEU A 63 -25.78 -2.94 3.54
CA LEU A 63 -25.66 -3.36 4.94
C LEU A 63 -26.17 -2.29 5.91
N TYR A 64 -25.94 -1.02 5.60
CA TYR A 64 -26.46 0.09 6.39
C TYR A 64 -27.99 0.10 6.35
N GLN A 65 -28.65 -0.05 5.19
CA GLN A 65 -30.12 -0.04 5.12
C GLN A 65 -30.81 -1.13 5.96
N ILE A 66 -30.16 -2.28 6.16
CA ILE A 66 -30.66 -3.39 6.99
C ILE A 66 -30.17 -3.33 8.45
N SER A 67 -29.39 -2.30 8.80
CA SER A 67 -28.76 -2.16 10.11
C SER A 67 -29.76 -1.78 11.20
N TRP A 68 -29.82 -2.60 12.24
CA TRP A 68 -30.57 -2.31 13.47
C TRP A 68 -29.90 -1.21 14.31
N GLY A 69 -28.62 -0.92 14.01
CA GLY A 69 -27.84 0.14 14.63
C GLY A 69 -28.34 1.53 14.26
N ILE A 70 -28.97 1.72 13.10
CA ILE A 70 -29.56 3.01 12.70
C ILE A 70 -30.60 3.47 13.72
N GLU A 71 -31.53 2.60 14.07
CA GLU A 71 -32.59 2.94 15.02
C GLU A 71 -32.03 3.11 16.44
N SER A 72 -31.03 2.31 16.82
CA SER A 72 -30.45 2.29 18.16
C SER A 72 -29.49 3.45 18.42
N LEU A 73 -28.51 3.69 17.54
CA LEU A 73 -27.53 4.77 17.69
C LEU A 73 -28.16 6.16 17.48
N SER A 74 -29.15 6.28 16.59
CA SER A 74 -29.91 7.52 16.41
C SER A 74 -30.63 7.92 17.70
N LYS A 75 -31.19 6.95 18.44
CA LYS A 75 -31.85 7.16 19.74
C LYS A 75 -30.87 7.49 20.88
N ILE A 76 -29.57 7.19 20.76
CA ILE A 76 -28.54 7.38 21.81
C ILE A 76 -27.66 8.64 21.55
N PHE A 77 -28.18 9.66 20.83
CA PHE A 77 -27.45 10.92 20.56
C PHE A 77 -26.18 10.80 19.69
N LEU A 78 -26.09 9.78 18.83
CA LEU A 78 -25.00 9.63 17.86
C LEU A 78 -25.44 10.07 16.45
N SER A 79 -26.23 11.12 16.35
CA SER A 79 -26.46 11.78 15.06
C SER A 79 -25.15 12.34 14.52
N THR A 80 -25.08 12.59 13.22
CA THR A 80 -23.88 13.18 12.57
C THR A 80 -23.54 14.59 13.09
N SER A 81 -24.45 15.24 13.82
CA SER A 81 -24.21 16.52 14.51
C SER A 81 -23.49 16.35 15.86
N SER A 82 -23.47 15.14 16.42
CA SER A 82 -22.83 14.85 17.69
C SER A 82 -21.32 14.63 17.53
N PRO A 83 -20.44 15.33 18.26
CA PRO A 83 -19.01 15.05 18.23
C PRO A 83 -18.66 13.60 18.62
N LEU A 84 -19.48 12.99 19.49
CA LEU A 84 -19.29 11.62 19.92
C LEU A 84 -19.45 10.61 18.79
N HIS A 85 -20.31 10.88 17.80
CA HIS A 85 -20.44 10.06 16.58
C HIS A 85 -19.09 9.91 15.87
N TRP A 86 -18.42 11.04 15.64
CA TRP A 86 -17.16 11.09 14.91
C TRP A 86 -16.01 10.50 15.71
N ILE A 87 -15.96 10.75 17.03
CA ILE A 87 -14.92 10.19 17.92
C ILE A 87 -15.04 8.67 17.97
N LEU A 88 -16.25 8.13 18.20
CA LEU A 88 -16.48 6.69 18.25
C LEU A 88 -16.18 6.04 16.90
N LEU A 89 -16.63 6.64 15.79
CA LEU A 89 -16.32 6.13 14.46
C LEU A 89 -14.82 6.10 14.19
N PHE A 90 -14.09 7.15 14.57
CA PHE A 90 -12.63 7.20 14.41
C PHE A 90 -11.92 6.11 15.19
N VAL A 91 -12.27 5.92 16.46
CA VAL A 91 -11.67 4.87 17.32
C VAL A 91 -12.02 3.48 16.80
N LEU A 92 -13.28 3.23 16.42
CA LEU A 92 -13.71 1.94 15.87
C LEU A 92 -13.06 1.64 14.52
N LEU A 93 -12.96 2.63 13.63
CA LEU A 93 -12.30 2.45 12.35
C LEU A 93 -10.81 2.14 12.54
N ASP A 94 -10.11 2.85 13.43
CA ASP A 94 -8.70 2.57 13.71
C ASP A 94 -8.49 1.19 14.35
N PHE A 95 -9.42 0.74 15.21
CA PHE A 95 -9.44 -0.61 15.75
C PHE A 95 -9.62 -1.68 14.65
N LEU A 96 -10.56 -1.46 13.73
CA LEU A 96 -10.77 -2.36 12.59
C LEU A 96 -9.56 -2.35 11.65
N PHE A 97 -8.93 -1.18 11.47
CA PHE A 97 -7.68 -1.06 10.72
C PHE A 97 -6.57 -1.91 11.35
N TYR A 98 -6.38 -1.87 12.68
CA TYR A 98 -5.37 -2.69 13.35
C TYR A 98 -5.52 -4.18 13.00
N TRP A 99 -6.74 -4.72 13.05
CA TRP A 99 -6.99 -6.12 12.70
C TRP A 99 -6.80 -6.40 11.21
N ALA A 100 -7.33 -5.53 10.35
CA ALA A 100 -7.14 -5.65 8.91
C ALA A 100 -5.65 -5.68 8.56
N HIS A 101 -4.89 -4.75 9.13
CA HIS A 101 -3.46 -4.59 8.90
C HIS A 101 -2.67 -5.79 9.44
N ARG A 102 -2.96 -6.23 10.66
CA ARG A 102 -2.36 -7.44 11.22
C ARG A 102 -2.62 -8.67 10.35
N TYR A 103 -3.86 -8.89 9.93
CA TYR A 103 -4.19 -10.02 9.06
C TYR A 103 -3.60 -9.87 7.65
N SER A 104 -3.40 -8.65 7.16
CA SER A 104 -2.61 -8.40 5.96
C SER A 104 -1.15 -8.82 6.11
N HIS A 105 -0.57 -8.88 7.30
CA HIS A 105 0.77 -9.44 7.51
C HIS A 105 0.75 -10.93 7.84
N GLU A 106 -0.29 -11.42 8.53
CA GLU A 106 -0.33 -12.80 9.02
C GLU A 106 -1.08 -13.79 8.10
N ILE A 107 -1.79 -13.33 7.06
CA ILE A 107 -2.55 -14.19 6.12
C ILE A 107 -2.07 -13.94 4.69
N LYS A 108 -1.53 -14.97 4.04
CA LYS A 108 -0.82 -14.85 2.75
C LYS A 108 -1.63 -14.18 1.63
N VAL A 109 -2.93 -14.47 1.49
CA VAL A 109 -3.77 -13.81 0.47
C VAL A 109 -4.01 -12.32 0.77
N LEU A 110 -4.10 -11.94 2.05
CA LEU A 110 -4.22 -10.54 2.45
C LEU A 110 -2.86 -9.83 2.36
N TRP A 111 -1.76 -10.56 2.59
CA TRP A 111 -0.40 -10.09 2.33
C TRP A 111 -0.19 -9.75 0.87
N ALA A 112 -0.76 -10.50 -0.06
CA ALA A 112 -0.70 -10.14 -1.48
C ALA A 112 -1.29 -8.74 -1.77
N SER A 113 -2.22 -8.25 -0.94
CA SER A 113 -2.77 -6.88 -1.06
C SER A 113 -1.97 -5.79 -0.35
N HIS A 114 -0.92 -6.16 0.38
CA HIS A 114 -0.18 -5.25 1.26
C HIS A 114 1.34 -5.29 1.06
N VAL A 115 1.90 -6.40 0.59
CA VAL A 115 3.32 -6.61 0.30
C VAL A 115 3.95 -5.49 -0.54
N VAL A 116 3.18 -4.94 -1.50
CA VAL A 116 3.62 -3.83 -2.35
C VAL A 116 4.06 -2.66 -1.49
N HIS A 117 3.30 -2.32 -0.44
CA HIS A 117 3.61 -1.23 0.49
C HIS A 117 4.95 -1.41 1.22
N HIS A 118 5.29 -2.66 1.55
CA HIS A 118 6.54 -3.00 2.25
C HIS A 118 7.73 -3.27 1.32
N SER A 119 7.51 -3.29 0.00
CA SER A 119 8.54 -3.73 -0.95
C SER A 119 9.58 -2.67 -1.33
N SER A 120 9.39 -1.40 -0.94
CA SER A 120 10.45 -0.39 -1.08
C SER A 120 11.57 -0.66 -0.08
N GLU A 121 12.81 -0.62 -0.56
CA GLU A 121 14.00 -0.70 0.27
C GLU A 121 14.40 0.66 0.86
N GLU A 122 13.76 1.75 0.42
CA GLU A 122 13.86 3.08 0.99
C GLU A 122 12.73 3.29 2.03
N PHE A 123 12.87 4.32 2.88
CA PHE A 123 11.79 4.70 3.78
C PHE A 123 11.72 6.22 3.93
N ASN A 124 10.69 6.81 3.32
CA ASN A 124 10.42 8.23 3.21
C ASN A 124 8.95 8.43 2.78
N LEU A 125 8.49 9.68 2.62
CA LEU A 125 7.08 9.96 2.35
C LEU A 125 6.54 9.41 1.02
N SER A 126 7.39 9.03 0.05
CA SER A 126 6.90 8.36 -1.17
C SER A 126 6.36 6.96 -0.89
N VAL A 127 6.90 6.26 0.10
CA VAL A 127 6.47 4.90 0.49
C VAL A 127 5.00 4.90 0.94
N ALA A 128 4.51 5.98 1.54
CA ALA A 128 3.09 6.13 1.88
C ALA A 128 2.18 6.03 0.65
N LEU A 129 2.68 6.43 -0.52
CA LEU A 129 1.95 6.39 -1.79
C LEU A 129 2.11 5.06 -2.53
N ARG A 130 3.11 4.25 -2.17
CA ARG A 130 3.32 2.89 -2.68
C ARG A 130 2.22 1.97 -2.12
N GLN A 131 1.16 1.77 -2.89
CA GLN A 131 -0.01 1.00 -2.47
C GLN A 131 -0.36 -0.03 -3.54
N SER A 132 -0.89 -1.19 -3.12
CA SER A 132 -1.39 -2.21 -4.04
C SER A 132 -2.73 -1.79 -4.65
N PHE A 133 -2.98 -2.18 -5.90
CA PHE A 133 -4.28 -1.99 -6.55
C PHE A 133 -5.44 -2.81 -5.96
N VAL A 134 -5.15 -3.84 -5.14
CA VAL A 134 -6.17 -4.64 -4.42
C VAL A 134 -6.24 -4.32 -2.92
N ARG A 135 -5.53 -3.30 -2.45
CA ARG A 135 -5.46 -2.96 -1.02
C ARG A 135 -6.84 -2.77 -0.39
N ASN A 136 -7.78 -2.13 -1.08
CA ASN A 136 -9.13 -1.91 -0.54
C ASN A 136 -9.94 -3.21 -0.41
N ILE A 137 -9.62 -4.28 -1.13
CA ILE A 137 -10.18 -5.61 -0.86
C ILE A 137 -9.62 -6.14 0.47
N GLY A 138 -8.30 -6.03 0.67
CA GLY A 138 -7.63 -6.52 1.87
C GLY A 138 -8.02 -5.79 3.15
N ILE A 139 -8.20 -4.46 3.09
CA ILE A 139 -8.50 -3.63 4.27
C ILE A 139 -9.96 -3.17 4.31
N GLY A 140 -10.53 -2.74 3.18
CA GLY A 140 -11.85 -2.10 3.16
C GLY A 140 -13.00 -3.03 3.56
N LEU A 141 -12.87 -4.35 3.33
CA LEU A 141 -13.85 -5.34 3.78
C LEU A 141 -13.99 -5.36 5.31
N PHE A 142 -12.93 -5.03 6.05
CA PHE A 142 -12.96 -5.00 7.52
C PHE A 142 -13.76 -3.83 8.08
N TYR A 143 -14.13 -2.84 7.25
CA TYR A 143 -14.93 -1.70 7.68
C TYR A 143 -16.44 -1.92 7.52
N LEU A 144 -16.87 -3.00 6.84
CA LEU A 144 -18.30 -3.32 6.68
C LEU A 144 -19.09 -3.45 8.00
N PRO A 145 -18.53 -3.94 9.12
CA PRO A 145 -19.24 -3.93 10.40
C PRO A 145 -19.69 -2.55 10.87
N LEU A 146 -19.04 -1.46 10.46
CA LEU A 146 -19.46 -0.09 10.83
C LEU A 146 -20.84 0.25 10.25
N ALA A 147 -21.19 -0.29 9.08
CA ALA A 147 -22.51 -0.14 8.48
C ALA A 147 -23.58 -0.79 9.36
N LEU A 148 -23.32 -2.01 9.83
CA LEU A 148 -24.18 -2.77 10.73
C LEU A 148 -24.29 -2.16 12.13
N LEU A 149 -23.30 -1.37 12.53
CA LEU A 149 -23.38 -0.56 13.74
C LEU A 149 -24.22 0.71 13.53
N GLY A 150 -24.51 1.12 12.30
CA GLY A 150 -25.36 2.27 11.99
C GLY A 150 -24.59 3.55 11.67
N PHE A 151 -23.32 3.46 11.25
CA PHE A 151 -22.59 4.61 10.74
C PHE A 151 -22.87 4.79 9.23
N PRO A 152 -23.36 5.96 8.80
CA PRO A 152 -23.64 6.21 7.38
C PRO A 152 -22.34 6.25 6.58
N VAL A 153 -22.46 5.95 5.29
CA VAL A 153 -21.30 5.78 4.40
C VAL A 153 -20.49 7.07 4.26
N GLU A 154 -21.12 8.24 4.30
CA GLU A 154 -20.47 9.53 4.24
C GLU A 154 -19.55 9.75 5.45
N SER A 155 -20.01 9.40 6.65
CA SER A 155 -19.20 9.50 7.88
C SER A 155 -18.01 8.56 7.81
N TYR A 156 -18.23 7.31 7.36
CA TYR A 156 -17.17 6.33 7.15
C TYR A 156 -16.09 6.87 6.20
N LEU A 157 -16.48 7.39 5.03
CA LEU A 157 -15.53 7.89 4.02
C LEU A 157 -14.72 9.08 4.52
N VAL A 158 -15.32 9.97 5.34
CA VAL A 158 -14.61 11.09 5.97
C VAL A 158 -13.59 10.58 6.99
N ILE A 159 -13.98 9.67 7.88
CA ILE A 159 -13.07 9.12 8.89
C ILE A 159 -11.96 8.28 8.27
N ASP A 160 -12.25 7.45 7.27
CA ASP A 160 -11.23 6.68 6.53
C ASP A 160 -10.20 7.61 5.87
N ALA A 161 -10.65 8.72 5.27
CA ALA A 161 -9.75 9.73 4.72
C ALA A 161 -8.86 10.39 5.78
N LEU A 162 -9.41 10.75 6.94
CA LEU A 162 -8.65 11.32 8.06
C LEU A 162 -7.65 10.32 8.64
N ASN A 163 -8.06 9.06 8.82
CA ASN A 163 -7.21 7.99 9.33
C ASN A 163 -6.01 7.76 8.38
N ARG A 164 -6.25 7.68 7.07
CA ARG A 164 -5.17 7.59 6.06
C ARG A 164 -4.27 8.82 6.02
N THR A 165 -4.82 10.01 6.25
CA THR A 165 -4.05 11.25 6.34
C THR A 165 -3.08 11.22 7.52
N TYR A 166 -3.51 10.68 8.65
CA TYR A 166 -2.61 10.44 9.78
C TYR A 166 -1.52 9.41 9.41
N GLN A 167 -1.90 8.30 8.77
CA GLN A 167 -0.93 7.28 8.37
C GLN A 167 0.10 7.75 7.33
N PHE A 168 -0.18 8.82 6.58
CA PHE A 168 0.77 9.35 5.59
C PHE A 168 2.07 9.85 6.24
N TRP A 169 1.97 10.76 7.22
CA TRP A 169 3.13 11.51 7.72
C TRP A 169 4.12 10.66 8.54
N VAL A 170 3.69 9.49 9.03
CA VAL A 170 4.56 8.58 9.79
C VAL A 170 5.62 7.88 8.92
N HIS A 171 5.53 7.98 7.60
CA HIS A 171 6.51 7.42 6.66
C HIS A 171 7.74 8.33 6.50
N THR A 172 8.52 8.49 7.57
CA THR A 172 9.73 9.31 7.50
C THR A 172 10.84 8.79 8.40
N ARG A 173 12.07 8.98 7.95
CA ARG A 173 13.29 8.80 8.77
C ARG A 173 13.78 10.09 9.40
N THR A 174 13.23 11.23 9.00
CA THR A 174 13.69 12.56 9.44
C THR A 174 13.31 12.85 10.89
N ILE A 175 12.16 12.36 11.33
CA ILE A 175 11.71 12.42 12.72
C ILE A 175 12.13 11.13 13.42
N LYS A 176 13.10 11.21 14.33
CA LYS A 176 13.62 10.04 15.05
C LYS A 176 12.64 9.56 16.11
N LYS A 177 12.54 10.24 17.25
CA LYS A 177 11.54 9.94 18.28
C LYS A 177 10.72 11.17 18.62
N LEU A 178 9.50 10.95 19.09
CA LEU A 178 8.63 11.97 19.67
C LEU A 178 8.61 11.83 21.21
N PRO A 179 8.08 12.82 21.95
CA PRO A 179 7.96 12.72 23.40
C PRO A 179 7.25 11.43 23.83
N ASN A 180 7.73 10.81 24.90
CA ASN A 180 7.27 9.50 25.37
C ASN A 180 5.74 9.39 25.53
N TRP A 181 5.07 10.47 25.97
CA TRP A 181 3.61 10.46 26.12
C TRP A 181 2.89 10.32 24.78
N PHE A 182 3.44 10.90 23.71
CA PHE A 182 2.89 10.82 22.36
C PHE A 182 3.16 9.43 21.79
N GLU A 183 4.39 8.91 21.94
CA GLU A 183 4.74 7.53 21.54
C GLU A 183 4.02 6.45 22.36
N TYR A 184 3.47 6.80 23.52
CA TYR A 184 2.69 5.86 24.29
C TYR A 184 1.28 5.64 23.69
N ILE A 185 0.69 6.70 23.11
CA ILE A 185 -0.71 6.73 22.65
C ILE A 185 -0.80 6.55 21.14
N PHE A 186 0.08 7.20 20.39
CA PHE A 186 -0.02 7.34 18.95
C PHE A 186 1.11 6.60 18.22
N VAL A 187 0.79 6.12 17.02
CA VAL A 187 1.78 5.63 16.05
C VAL A 187 2.63 6.81 15.61
N THR A 188 3.94 6.63 15.61
CA THR A 188 4.91 7.66 15.26
C THR A 188 5.82 7.15 14.16
N PRO A 189 6.65 8.01 13.55
CA PRO A 189 7.64 7.56 12.59
C PRO A 189 8.57 6.46 13.14
N SER A 190 8.87 6.47 14.44
CA SER A 190 9.66 5.39 15.06
C SER A 190 8.93 4.05 15.04
N HIS A 191 7.66 4.04 15.44
CA HIS A 191 6.84 2.82 15.39
C HIS A 191 6.67 2.30 13.96
N HIS A 192 6.45 3.21 13.01
CA HIS A 192 6.19 2.84 11.62
C HIS A 192 7.46 2.38 10.88
N ARG A 193 8.64 2.90 11.24
CA ARG A 193 9.92 2.36 10.74
C ARG A 193 10.13 0.91 11.20
N VAL A 194 9.83 0.60 12.45
CA VAL A 194 9.87 -0.78 12.97
C VAL A 194 8.88 -1.65 12.20
N HIS A 195 7.67 -1.16 11.96
CA HIS A 195 6.66 -1.88 11.19
C HIS A 195 7.12 -2.24 9.77
N HIS A 196 7.78 -1.31 9.08
CA HIS A 196 8.31 -1.52 7.73
C HIS A 196 9.64 -2.30 7.69
N ALA A 197 10.16 -2.72 8.83
CA ALA A 197 11.47 -3.32 8.89
C ALA A 197 11.46 -4.81 8.52
N MET A 198 12.49 -5.25 7.82
CA MET A 198 12.77 -6.67 7.58
C MET A 198 13.69 -7.30 8.63
N ASN A 199 14.17 -6.53 9.62
CA ASN A 199 15.00 -7.05 10.70
C ASN A 199 14.24 -8.14 11.48
N PRO A 200 14.87 -9.27 11.84
CA PRO A 200 14.17 -10.37 12.49
C PRO A 200 13.43 -9.99 13.78
N GLU A 201 13.94 -9.04 14.56
CA GLU A 201 13.32 -8.56 15.79
C GLU A 201 12.07 -7.68 15.58
N TYR A 202 11.90 -7.14 14.38
CA TYR A 202 10.86 -6.18 14.02
C TYR A 202 9.76 -6.77 13.13
N ILE A 203 9.97 -7.96 12.57
CA ILE A 203 8.95 -8.68 11.81
C ILE A 203 7.69 -8.84 12.67
N ASP A 204 6.54 -8.53 12.06
CA ASP A 204 5.22 -8.65 12.67
C ASP A 204 5.04 -7.81 13.93
N ARG A 205 5.40 -6.52 13.86
CA ARG A 205 5.26 -5.56 14.95
C ARG A 205 4.59 -4.27 14.50
N ASN A 206 3.97 -3.58 15.46
CA ASN A 206 3.42 -2.23 15.33
C ASN A 206 2.40 -2.07 14.18
N TYR A 207 1.29 -2.81 14.22
CA TYR A 207 0.23 -2.79 13.21
C TYR A 207 -0.74 -1.60 13.32
N GLY A 208 -0.68 -0.81 14.38
CA GLY A 208 -1.57 0.34 14.57
C GLY A 208 -1.48 1.34 13.42
N GLY A 209 -2.61 1.96 13.08
CA GLY A 209 -2.66 3.04 12.09
C GLY A 209 -2.43 4.41 12.75
N VAL A 210 -3.31 4.75 13.68
CA VAL A 210 -3.24 6.00 14.47
C VAL A 210 -2.85 5.71 15.91
N PHE A 211 -3.49 4.75 16.57
CA PHE A 211 -3.21 4.43 17.95
C PHE A 211 -2.26 3.23 18.08
N ILE A 212 -1.11 3.44 18.71
CA ILE A 212 -0.18 2.34 19.06
C ILE A 212 -0.71 1.52 20.25
N LEU A 213 -1.78 1.99 20.89
CA LEU A 213 -2.44 1.31 22.01
C LEU A 213 -2.89 -0.09 21.65
N TRP A 214 -3.36 -0.33 20.42
CA TRP A 214 -3.78 -1.65 19.97
C TRP A 214 -2.62 -2.65 20.01
N ASP A 215 -1.44 -2.25 19.56
CA ASP A 215 -0.24 -3.08 19.64
C ASP A 215 0.18 -3.40 21.07
N ARG A 216 -0.02 -2.47 22.00
CA ARG A 216 0.25 -2.69 23.42
C ARG A 216 -0.76 -3.67 24.03
N ILE A 217 -2.04 -3.51 23.70
CA ILE A 217 -3.14 -4.35 24.20
C ILE A 217 -3.01 -5.79 23.67
N PHE A 218 -2.70 -5.94 22.38
CA PHE A 218 -2.65 -7.25 21.71
C PHE A 218 -1.23 -7.84 21.61
N GLY A 219 -0.24 -7.22 22.25
CA GLY A 219 1.10 -7.76 22.42
C GLY A 219 1.98 -7.77 21.17
N THR A 220 1.75 -6.85 20.23
CA THR A 220 2.51 -6.69 18.98
C THR A 220 3.42 -5.45 18.99
N PHE A 221 3.46 -4.70 20.09
CA PHE A 221 4.31 -3.52 20.23
C PHE A 221 5.81 -3.87 20.25
N CYS A 222 6.60 -3.12 19.50
CA CYS A 222 8.05 -3.16 19.55
C CYS A 222 8.64 -1.75 19.45
N GLU A 223 9.58 -1.44 20.34
CA GLU A 223 10.33 -0.19 20.30
C GLU A 223 11.46 -0.27 19.25
N GLU A 224 11.70 0.83 18.54
CA GLU A 224 12.89 1.00 17.71
C GLU A 224 14.14 1.13 18.60
N LYS A 225 14.95 0.06 18.62
CA LYS A 225 16.22 -0.03 19.38
C LYS A 225 17.46 0.13 18.49
N GLN A 226 17.35 -0.29 17.25
CA GLN A 226 18.36 -0.27 16.20
C GLN A 226 17.75 0.31 14.92
N GLU A 227 18.57 0.98 14.10
CA GLU A 227 18.12 1.56 12.83
C GLU A 227 17.58 0.44 11.91
N PRO A 228 16.31 0.53 11.47
CA PRO A 228 15.70 -0.48 10.64
C PRO A 228 16.27 -0.60 9.22
N ARG A 229 16.18 -1.81 8.68
CA ARG A 229 16.39 -2.15 7.27
C ARG A 229 15.04 -2.46 6.64
N TYR A 230 14.80 -1.95 5.43
CA TYR A 230 13.50 -1.99 4.77
C TYR A 230 13.49 -2.93 3.55
N GLY A 231 12.32 -3.07 2.96
CA GLY A 231 12.05 -4.01 1.88
C GLY A 231 11.49 -5.33 2.39
N LEU A 232 11.50 -6.33 1.51
CA LEU A 232 11.00 -7.66 1.82
C LEU A 232 12.15 -8.55 2.32
N VAL A 233 11.82 -9.55 3.14
CA VAL A 233 12.77 -10.63 3.50
C VAL A 233 13.39 -11.27 2.26
N SER A 234 12.60 -11.39 1.19
CA SER A 234 13.08 -11.74 -0.16
C SER A 234 12.91 -10.52 -1.06
N GLN A 235 13.99 -9.74 -1.23
CA GLN A 235 13.94 -8.50 -1.99
C GLN A 235 13.45 -8.72 -3.42
N LEU A 236 12.62 -7.78 -3.88
CA LEU A 236 11.94 -7.88 -5.16
C LEU A 236 12.88 -7.62 -6.35
N ASN A 237 13.89 -6.75 -6.17
CA ASN A 237 14.92 -6.41 -7.17
C ASN A 237 14.37 -5.95 -8.54
N THR A 238 13.28 -5.18 -8.54
CA THR A 238 12.61 -4.67 -9.75
C THR A 238 11.92 -3.36 -9.44
N TYR A 239 11.84 -2.48 -10.45
CA TYR A 239 11.02 -1.27 -10.43
C TYR A 239 9.76 -1.42 -11.30
N ASP A 240 9.50 -2.61 -11.84
CA ASP A 240 8.29 -2.89 -12.61
C ASP A 240 7.07 -3.00 -11.68
N PRO A 241 6.10 -2.09 -11.78
CA PRO A 241 4.93 -2.09 -10.90
C PRO A 241 4.08 -3.35 -11.06
N VAL A 242 4.03 -3.96 -12.24
CA VAL A 242 3.20 -5.15 -12.45
C VAL A 242 3.81 -6.38 -11.79
N THR A 243 5.13 -6.54 -11.89
CA THR A 243 5.86 -7.56 -11.15
C THR A 243 5.70 -7.36 -9.64
N ALA A 244 5.81 -6.12 -9.16
CA ALA A 244 5.59 -5.78 -7.76
C ALA A 244 4.19 -6.15 -7.26
N GLU A 245 3.16 -5.97 -8.06
CA GLU A 245 1.79 -6.33 -7.67
C GLU A 245 1.51 -7.83 -7.73
N LEU A 246 2.02 -8.52 -8.75
CA LEU A 246 1.60 -9.88 -9.06
C LEU A 246 2.47 -10.97 -8.46
N HIS A 247 3.67 -10.68 -7.94
CA HIS A 247 4.61 -11.71 -7.51
C HIS A 247 4.04 -12.65 -6.42
N VAL A 248 3.38 -12.14 -5.38
CA VAL A 248 2.77 -13.01 -4.34
C VAL A 248 1.61 -13.82 -4.90
N PHE A 249 0.78 -13.26 -5.77
CA PHE A 249 -0.28 -14.01 -6.46
C PHE A 249 0.29 -15.13 -7.31
N ARG A 250 1.33 -14.85 -8.10
CA ARG A 250 2.04 -15.84 -8.90
C ARG A 250 2.57 -16.96 -8.02
N ASP A 251 3.18 -16.64 -6.88
CA ASP A 251 3.74 -17.63 -5.97
C ASP A 251 2.64 -18.49 -5.31
N LEU A 252 1.50 -17.89 -4.93
CA LEU A 252 0.31 -18.59 -4.44
C LEU A 252 -0.24 -19.62 -5.44
N PHE A 253 -0.47 -19.19 -6.68
CA PHE A 253 -0.99 -20.07 -7.72
C PHE A 253 0.05 -21.10 -8.17
N SER A 254 1.34 -20.74 -8.17
CA SER A 254 2.44 -21.67 -8.42
C SER A 254 2.48 -22.77 -7.36
N ASP A 255 2.39 -22.44 -6.08
CA ASP A 255 2.34 -23.42 -4.99
C ASP A 255 1.15 -24.37 -5.14
N LEU A 256 -0.04 -23.84 -5.47
CA LEU A 256 -1.25 -24.64 -5.72
C LEU A 256 -1.08 -25.61 -6.90
N TRP A 257 -0.45 -25.15 -7.99
CA TRP A 257 -0.31 -25.95 -9.21
C TRP A 257 0.80 -26.99 -9.11
N THR A 258 1.90 -26.65 -8.44
CA THR A 258 3.10 -27.49 -8.35
C THR A 258 3.05 -28.51 -7.23
N THR A 259 2.38 -28.22 -6.10
CA THR A 259 2.30 -29.17 -4.99
C THR A 259 1.57 -30.45 -5.39
N LYS A 260 2.07 -31.58 -4.89
CA LYS A 260 1.39 -32.87 -4.91
C LYS A 260 0.15 -32.88 -4.00
N TYR A 261 0.14 -32.06 -2.96
CA TYR A 261 -0.91 -31.99 -1.95
C TYR A 261 -1.84 -30.79 -2.20
N LYS A 262 -2.80 -30.93 -3.13
CA LYS A 262 -3.69 -29.81 -3.54
C LYS A 262 -4.42 -29.13 -2.39
N TRP A 263 -4.79 -29.89 -1.35
CA TRP A 263 -5.41 -29.29 -0.17
C TRP A 263 -4.42 -28.42 0.64
N GLN A 264 -3.14 -28.79 0.72
CA GLN A 264 -2.14 -27.89 1.29
C GLN A 264 -1.94 -26.64 0.42
N GLY A 265 -2.02 -26.80 -0.91
CA GLY A 265 -2.01 -25.69 -1.87
C GLY A 265 -3.08 -24.64 -1.57
N ILE A 266 -4.36 -25.04 -1.49
CA ILE A 266 -5.46 -24.09 -1.21
C ILE A 266 -5.35 -23.53 0.22
N ARG A 267 -5.03 -24.38 1.22
CA ARG A 267 -4.86 -23.92 2.61
C ARG A 267 -3.75 -22.88 2.74
N SER A 268 -2.72 -22.93 1.90
CA SER A 268 -1.60 -21.98 1.94
C SER A 268 -2.01 -20.54 1.62
N PHE A 269 -3.17 -20.31 0.99
CA PHE A 269 -3.72 -18.97 0.76
C PHE A 269 -4.10 -18.29 2.07
N PHE A 270 -4.51 -19.08 3.06
CA PHE A 270 -5.01 -18.62 4.36
C PHE A 270 -4.03 -18.89 5.51
N SER A 271 -2.81 -19.33 5.19
CA SER A 271 -1.75 -19.51 6.19
C SER A 271 -0.87 -18.27 6.29
N TYR A 272 0.05 -18.29 7.25
CA TYR A 272 1.11 -17.30 7.36
C TYR A 272 1.97 -17.21 6.08
N PRO A 273 2.49 -16.03 5.68
CA PRO A 273 3.16 -15.85 4.39
C PRO A 273 4.35 -16.77 4.13
N SER A 274 5.07 -17.20 5.17
CA SER A 274 6.20 -18.12 5.03
C SER A 274 5.82 -19.60 4.85
N VAL A 275 4.57 -19.98 5.14
CA VAL A 275 4.12 -21.37 5.11
C VAL A 275 3.83 -21.79 3.67
N ARG A 276 4.51 -22.83 3.19
CA ARG A 276 4.27 -23.45 1.87
C ARG A 276 3.75 -24.89 2.04
N PRO A 277 3.18 -25.52 0.99
CA PRO A 277 2.94 -26.96 1.01
C PRO A 277 4.22 -27.74 1.36
N ASP A 278 4.11 -28.81 2.14
CA ASP A 278 5.26 -29.49 2.78
C ASP A 278 6.26 -30.07 1.76
N ASP A 279 5.78 -30.45 0.57
CA ASP A 279 6.64 -30.93 -0.52
C ASP A 279 7.43 -29.82 -1.21
N LEU A 280 7.00 -28.56 -1.06
CA LEU A 280 7.66 -27.36 -1.60
C LEU A 280 8.41 -26.57 -0.51
N GLN A 281 8.17 -26.89 0.76
CA GLN A 281 8.79 -26.24 1.91
C GLN A 281 10.19 -26.82 2.19
N ALA A 282 11.08 -25.99 2.74
CA ALA A 282 12.40 -26.45 3.18
C ALA A 282 12.24 -27.59 4.20
N ILE A 283 13.14 -28.58 4.18
CA ILE A 283 13.04 -29.81 5.01
C ILE A 283 12.83 -29.47 6.50
N LEU A 284 13.56 -28.48 6.99
CA LEU A 284 13.52 -28.02 8.38
C LEU A 284 12.22 -27.29 8.77
N ASP A 285 11.47 -26.78 7.79
CA ASP A 285 10.22 -26.05 7.99
C ASP A 285 8.97 -26.89 7.65
N ARG A 286 9.12 -28.15 7.23
CA ARG A 286 7.97 -29.03 6.94
C ARG A 286 7.11 -29.22 8.17
N GLY A 287 5.80 -29.05 8.02
CA GLY A 287 4.85 -29.07 9.14
C GLY A 287 4.89 -27.85 10.06
N VAL A 288 5.83 -26.91 9.87
CA VAL A 288 5.87 -25.66 10.64
C VAL A 288 4.76 -24.75 10.15
N ARG A 289 3.90 -24.34 11.07
CA ARG A 289 2.78 -23.40 10.83
C ARG A 289 2.83 -22.17 11.75
N ASP A 290 3.52 -22.28 12.89
CA ASP A 290 3.72 -21.16 13.79
C ASP A 290 4.80 -20.23 13.21
N PRO A 291 4.48 -18.95 12.94
CA PRO A 291 5.45 -17.99 12.42
C PRO A 291 6.66 -17.79 13.35
N LYS A 292 6.49 -17.94 14.67
CA LYS A 292 7.60 -17.78 15.62
C LYS A 292 8.64 -18.89 15.47
N ILE A 293 8.19 -20.13 15.23
CA ILE A 293 9.08 -21.26 14.98
C ILE A 293 9.82 -21.05 13.66
N TRP A 294 9.09 -20.68 12.60
CA TRP A 294 9.69 -20.39 11.30
C TRP A 294 10.72 -19.25 11.38
N LEU A 295 10.40 -18.16 12.08
CA LEU A 295 11.29 -17.03 12.28
C LEU A 295 12.54 -17.45 13.05
N ASN A 296 12.41 -18.31 14.06
CA ASN A 296 13.56 -18.83 14.81
C ASN A 296 14.50 -19.66 13.93
N HIS A 297 13.95 -20.51 13.07
CA HIS A 297 14.71 -21.30 12.09
C HIS A 297 15.47 -20.41 11.09
N ASN A 298 14.85 -19.32 10.65
CA ASN A 298 15.35 -18.48 9.56
C ASN A 298 16.05 -17.19 10.04
N LYS A 299 16.10 -16.92 11.35
CA LYS A 299 16.59 -15.66 11.95
C LYS A 299 17.95 -15.23 11.42
N TRP A 300 18.90 -16.16 11.34
CA TRP A 300 20.26 -15.89 10.89
C TRP A 300 20.32 -15.57 9.39
N ASP A 301 19.52 -16.23 8.57
CA ASP A 301 19.45 -15.94 7.14
C ASP A 301 18.83 -14.56 6.88
N ILE A 302 17.77 -14.22 7.62
CA ILE A 302 17.11 -12.92 7.53
C ILE A 302 18.05 -11.80 8.00
N ASP A 303 18.75 -11.97 9.13
CA ASP A 303 19.76 -11.01 9.59
C ASP A 303 20.92 -10.85 8.60
N ARG A 304 21.35 -11.94 7.95
CA ARG A 304 22.34 -11.86 6.87
C ARG A 304 21.80 -11.07 5.69
N LYS A 305 20.55 -11.31 5.28
CA LYS A 305 19.89 -10.62 4.15
C LYS A 305 19.68 -9.13 4.42
N SER A 306 19.36 -8.74 5.66
CA SER A 306 19.18 -7.33 6.03
C SER A 306 20.48 -6.50 5.91
N ARG A 307 21.64 -7.17 5.84
CA ARG A 307 22.96 -6.55 5.66
C ARG A 307 23.39 -6.47 4.19
N ILE A 308 22.65 -7.09 3.28
CA ILE A 308 22.92 -7.01 1.84
C ILE A 308 22.67 -5.55 1.39
N PRO A 309 23.51 -4.98 0.50
CA PRO A 309 23.28 -3.65 -0.05
C PRO A 309 21.92 -3.54 -0.74
N GLN A 310 21.28 -2.38 -0.58
CA GLN A 310 19.97 -2.14 -1.17
C GLN A 310 20.01 -2.20 -2.70
N TYR A 311 18.91 -2.63 -3.32
CA TYR A 311 18.74 -2.57 -4.77
C TYR A 311 18.64 -1.12 -5.25
N ARG A 312 19.80 -0.54 -5.60
CA ARG A 312 19.94 0.84 -6.08
C ARG A 312 20.56 0.88 -7.48
N HIS A 313 19.80 0.42 -8.47
CA HIS A 313 20.23 0.46 -9.86
C HIS A 313 19.91 1.83 -10.48
N LYS A 314 20.95 2.63 -10.74
CA LYS A 314 20.78 3.94 -11.39
C LYS A 314 20.47 3.75 -12.88
N ALA A 315 19.30 4.21 -13.30
CA ALA A 315 18.79 3.99 -14.66
C ALA A 315 19.70 4.64 -15.74
N GLY A 316 20.33 5.78 -15.44
CA GLY A 316 21.24 6.47 -16.35
C GLY A 316 21.62 7.88 -15.94
N THR A 317 21.92 8.74 -16.91
CA THR A 317 22.34 10.14 -16.66
C THR A 317 21.20 10.98 -16.07
N ASN A 318 21.50 12.19 -15.59
CA ASN A 318 20.46 13.10 -15.08
C ASN A 318 19.46 13.49 -16.17
N VAL A 319 19.91 13.64 -17.43
CA VAL A 319 19.02 13.89 -18.58
C VAL A 319 18.05 12.72 -18.78
N TYR A 320 18.55 11.48 -18.64
CA TYR A 320 17.70 10.31 -18.72
C TYR A 320 16.67 10.24 -17.58
N ARG A 321 17.06 10.60 -16.35
CA ARG A 321 16.12 10.68 -15.23
C ARG A 321 15.04 11.74 -15.47
N ILE A 322 15.38 12.91 -16.03
CA ILE A 322 14.39 13.92 -16.43
C ILE A 322 13.40 13.33 -17.44
N TYR A 323 13.88 12.58 -18.44
CA TYR A 323 13.01 11.86 -19.37
C TYR A 323 12.06 10.89 -18.64
N LEU A 324 12.55 10.07 -17.72
CA LEU A 324 11.72 9.15 -16.93
C LEU A 324 10.66 9.90 -16.10
N LEU A 325 10.99 11.08 -15.59
CA LEU A 325 10.01 11.93 -14.91
C LEU A 325 8.89 12.37 -15.87
N PHE A 326 9.21 12.74 -17.11
CA PHE A 326 8.19 12.99 -18.14
C PHE A 326 7.38 11.73 -18.49
N SER A 327 8.01 10.57 -18.53
CA SER A 327 7.35 9.27 -18.69
C SER A 327 6.39 8.92 -17.56
N PHE A 328 6.59 9.48 -16.37
CA PHE A 328 5.64 9.42 -15.27
C PHE A 328 4.54 10.49 -15.39
N ILE A 329 4.93 11.77 -15.56
CA ILE A 329 4.02 12.92 -15.49
C ILE A 329 2.97 12.87 -16.61
N VAL A 330 3.36 12.60 -17.86
CA VAL A 330 2.45 12.70 -19.00
C VAL A 330 1.27 11.71 -18.89
N PRO A 331 1.50 10.38 -18.70
CA PRO A 331 0.40 9.43 -18.49
C PRO A 331 -0.43 9.75 -17.26
N THR A 332 0.20 10.22 -16.18
CA THR A 332 -0.49 10.57 -14.93
C THR A 332 -1.44 11.74 -15.12
N VAL A 333 -0.97 12.86 -15.69
CA VAL A 333 -1.78 14.06 -15.93
C VAL A 333 -2.94 13.76 -16.88
N PHE A 334 -2.69 13.03 -17.96
CA PHE A 334 -3.73 12.64 -18.90
C PHE A 334 -4.76 11.71 -18.27
N THR A 335 -4.33 10.77 -17.43
CA THR A 335 -5.28 9.91 -16.72
C THR A 335 -6.11 10.70 -15.72
N LEU A 336 -5.52 11.64 -14.97
CA LEU A 336 -6.28 12.50 -14.06
C LEU A 336 -7.30 13.37 -14.81
N TYR A 337 -6.93 13.89 -15.98
CA TYR A 337 -7.84 14.62 -16.86
C TYR A 337 -9.00 13.73 -17.33
N PHE A 338 -8.71 12.49 -17.72
CA PHE A 338 -9.69 11.50 -18.14
C PHE A 338 -10.63 11.10 -17.00
N LEU A 339 -10.11 10.81 -15.80
CA LEU A 339 -10.90 10.37 -14.64
C LEU A 339 -11.98 11.38 -14.25
N LYS A 340 -11.70 12.69 -14.38
CA LYS A 340 -12.71 13.74 -14.13
C LYS A 340 -13.88 13.71 -15.12
N ARG A 341 -13.70 13.06 -16.26
CA ARG A 341 -14.63 12.97 -17.39
C ARG A 341 -15.09 11.54 -17.67
N MET A 342 -14.66 10.56 -16.88
CA MET A 342 -14.90 9.14 -17.18
C MET A 342 -16.38 8.78 -17.34
N HIS A 343 -17.29 9.52 -16.68
CA HIS A 343 -18.73 9.35 -16.76
C HIS A 343 -19.32 9.69 -18.14
N MET A 344 -18.57 10.37 -19.01
CA MET A 344 -18.99 10.73 -20.37
C MET A 344 -18.59 9.69 -21.41
N TYR A 345 -17.78 8.68 -21.03
CA TYR A 345 -17.21 7.72 -21.96
C TYR A 345 -17.77 6.31 -21.74
N SER A 346 -17.78 5.51 -22.80
CA SER A 346 -18.14 4.10 -22.76
C SER A 346 -17.10 3.26 -22.02
N LEU A 347 -17.50 2.04 -21.65
CA LEU A 347 -16.60 1.08 -21.00
C LEU A 347 -15.36 0.77 -21.86
N GLY A 348 -15.49 0.70 -23.19
CA GLY A 348 -14.37 0.42 -24.09
C GLY A 348 -13.32 1.54 -24.07
N GLU A 349 -13.77 2.79 -24.05
CA GLU A 349 -12.88 3.96 -23.93
C GLU A 349 -12.15 3.96 -22.58
N ILE A 350 -12.90 3.73 -21.49
CA ILE A 350 -12.35 3.62 -20.13
C ILE A 350 -11.27 2.52 -20.06
N VAL A 351 -11.56 1.33 -20.59
CA VAL A 351 -10.61 0.21 -20.60
C VAL A 351 -9.36 0.55 -21.43
N SER A 352 -9.50 1.25 -22.55
CA SER A 352 -8.35 1.61 -23.41
C SER A 352 -7.38 2.57 -22.71
N VAL A 353 -7.88 3.56 -21.97
CA VAL A 353 -7.05 4.48 -21.17
C VAL A 353 -6.32 3.74 -20.06
N PHE A 354 -7.02 2.85 -19.34
CA PHE A 354 -6.39 2.06 -18.28
C PHE A 354 -5.34 1.10 -18.80
N PHE A 355 -5.60 0.44 -19.92
CA PHE A 355 -4.60 -0.41 -20.58
C PHE A 355 -3.36 0.40 -20.95
N LEU A 356 -3.54 1.58 -21.57
CA LEU A 356 -2.42 2.43 -21.96
C LEU A 356 -1.63 2.95 -20.76
N LEU A 357 -2.29 3.26 -19.64
CA LEU A 357 -1.61 3.65 -18.41
C LEU A 357 -0.78 2.50 -17.83
N VAL A 358 -1.36 1.32 -17.68
CA VAL A 358 -0.64 0.14 -17.17
C VAL A 358 0.58 -0.13 -18.06
N PHE A 359 0.39 -0.14 -19.38
CA PHE A 359 1.49 -0.27 -20.33
C PHE A 359 2.54 0.82 -20.16
N SER A 360 2.12 2.07 -19.93
CA SER A 360 3.03 3.20 -19.74
C SER A 360 3.95 3.01 -18.54
N PHE A 361 3.43 2.49 -17.43
CA PHE A 361 4.23 2.25 -16.24
C PHE A 361 5.01 0.94 -16.27
N ILE A 362 4.57 -0.09 -17.01
CA ILE A 362 5.44 -1.25 -17.33
C ILE A 362 6.66 -0.76 -18.11
N SER A 363 6.44 0.01 -19.19
CA SER A 363 7.54 0.55 -20.00
C SER A 363 8.48 1.40 -19.15
N MET A 364 7.92 2.25 -18.28
CA MET A 364 8.71 3.07 -17.37
C MET A 364 9.51 2.24 -16.36
N GLY A 365 8.90 1.22 -15.74
CA GLY A 365 9.58 0.31 -14.81
C GLY A 365 10.77 -0.40 -15.47
N LYS A 366 10.60 -0.85 -16.71
CA LYS A 366 11.67 -1.46 -17.52
C LYS A 366 12.80 -0.49 -17.85
N LEU A 367 12.45 0.75 -18.17
CA LEU A 367 13.42 1.81 -18.39
C LEU A 367 14.15 2.22 -17.10
N LEU A 368 13.47 2.20 -15.93
CA LEU A 368 14.10 2.40 -14.62
C LEU A 368 15.14 1.30 -14.30
N GLU A 369 14.90 0.08 -14.76
CA GLU A 369 15.85 -1.04 -14.67
C GLU A 369 17.04 -0.89 -15.65
N GLY A 370 17.02 0.11 -16.53
CA GLY A 370 18.05 0.30 -17.55
C GLY A 370 17.86 -0.55 -18.80
N GLU A 371 16.69 -1.20 -18.99
CA GLU A 371 16.38 -1.97 -20.20
C GLU A 371 16.08 -1.06 -21.40
N ARG A 372 17.13 -0.48 -22.00
CA ARG A 372 17.02 0.50 -23.09
C ARG A 372 16.27 -0.01 -24.33
N ASN A 373 16.14 -1.33 -24.51
CA ASN A 373 15.36 -1.89 -25.61
C ASN A 373 13.89 -1.45 -25.60
N TRP A 374 13.36 -1.02 -24.45
CA TRP A 374 12.00 -0.53 -24.30
C TRP A 374 11.75 0.86 -24.91
N TYR A 375 12.79 1.61 -25.28
CA TYR A 375 12.62 2.90 -25.98
C TYR A 375 11.81 2.76 -27.28
N ARG A 376 11.85 1.59 -27.94
CA ARG A 376 11.07 1.33 -29.15
C ARG A 376 9.56 1.46 -28.94
N PHE A 377 9.09 1.35 -27.71
CA PHE A 377 7.67 1.46 -27.36
C PHE A 377 7.26 2.88 -26.95
N GLU A 378 8.21 3.76 -26.66
CA GLU A 378 7.91 5.09 -26.11
C GLU A 378 7.24 5.99 -27.15
N ILE A 379 7.73 6.02 -28.40
CA ILE A 379 7.10 6.81 -29.47
C ILE A 379 5.66 6.33 -29.74
N PRO A 380 5.40 5.03 -30.02
CA PRO A 380 4.03 4.55 -30.18
C PRO A 380 3.13 4.86 -28.99
N LYS A 381 3.62 4.67 -27.76
CA LYS A 381 2.89 4.96 -26.53
C LYS A 381 2.44 6.41 -26.45
N TYR A 382 3.33 7.37 -26.70
CA TYR A 382 2.97 8.79 -26.65
C TYR A 382 2.06 9.21 -27.81
N ILE A 383 2.20 8.60 -28.99
CA ILE A 383 1.24 8.78 -30.08
C ILE A 383 -0.15 8.30 -29.63
N SER A 384 -0.25 7.14 -28.98
CA SER A 384 -1.53 6.64 -28.44
C SER A 384 -2.13 7.60 -27.40
N TRP A 385 -1.32 8.14 -26.49
CA TRP A 385 -1.77 9.15 -25.53
C TRP A 385 -2.28 10.41 -26.22
N LEU A 386 -1.58 10.89 -27.24
CA LEU A 386 -1.98 12.06 -28.02
C LEU A 386 -3.30 11.81 -28.77
N VAL A 387 -3.46 10.64 -29.40
CA VAL A 387 -4.69 10.27 -30.11
C VAL A 387 -5.86 10.21 -29.15
N LEU A 388 -5.72 9.55 -28.00
CA LEU A 388 -6.77 9.51 -26.98
C LEU A 388 -7.09 10.91 -26.45
N MET A 389 -6.07 11.74 -26.21
CA MET A 389 -6.28 13.12 -25.79
C MET A 389 -7.09 13.89 -26.84
N ILE A 390 -6.67 13.90 -28.11
CA ILE A 390 -7.40 14.59 -29.18
C ILE A 390 -8.83 14.09 -29.28
N TYR A 391 -9.03 12.77 -29.24
CA TYR A 391 -10.35 12.16 -29.27
C TYR A 391 -11.23 12.68 -28.14
N PHE A 392 -10.75 12.65 -26.89
CA PHE A 392 -11.48 13.11 -25.70
C PHE A 392 -11.63 14.63 -25.56
N PHE A 393 -10.84 15.43 -26.30
CA PHE A 393 -11.00 16.88 -26.37
C PHE A 393 -11.99 17.31 -27.46
N LEU A 394 -12.22 16.47 -28.48
CA LEU A 394 -13.12 16.75 -29.59
C LEU A 394 -14.50 16.07 -29.45
N SER A 395 -14.63 15.12 -28.53
CA SER A 395 -15.89 14.53 -28.08
C SER A 395 -16.37 15.23 -26.81
#